data_AF-A0A533TCD4-F1
#
_entry.id   AF-A0A533TCD4-F1
#
_cell.length_a   1.000
_cell.length_b   1.000
_cell.length_c   1.000
_cell.angle_alpha   90.00
_cell.angle_beta   90.00
_cell.angle_gamma   90.00
#
_symmetry.space_group_name_H-M   'P 1'
#
loop_
_entity.id
_entity.type
_entity.pdbx_description
1 polymer ?
#
loop_
_entity_poly.entity_id
_entity_poly.type
_entity_poly.pdbx_seq_one_letter_code
_entity_poly.pdbx_strand_id
1 'polypeptide(L)'
;MAKTPKPPGVAIWVLVTLLWGTVFYWTSIFMLQLASVKLGEGSFHPSDSEQWSVYGVQVVVLILFALLAMAVRGALDPGNTQQIQRWQNISEGKGEALFISFAGSLATSFFFTALTALTFLGSSAYFGFLVSFTLPVVLLAALFNVGAGIAASLIVGFIFLIAKVGRKRS
;
A
#
# COMPACT_ATOMS: atom_id res chain seq x y z
N MET A 1 -18.04 -13.95 29.32
CA MET A 1 -18.11 -12.54 28.89
C MET A 1 -17.28 -12.39 27.63
N ALA A 2 -17.91 -12.12 26.48
CA ALA A 2 -17.17 -11.82 25.25
C ALA A 2 -16.39 -10.51 25.45
N LYS A 3 -15.07 -10.52 25.22
CA LYS A 3 -14.25 -9.29 25.31
C LYS A 3 -14.73 -8.32 24.24
N THR A 4 -15.22 -7.15 24.67
CA THR A 4 -15.55 -6.05 23.76
C THR A 4 -14.29 -5.71 22.95
N PRO A 5 -14.33 -5.74 21.61
CA PRO A 5 -13.15 -5.46 20.80
C PRO A 5 -12.68 -4.04 21.06
N LYS A 6 -11.45 -3.87 21.53
CA LYS A 6 -10.83 -2.54 21.63
C LYS A 6 -10.40 -2.09 20.22
N PRO A 7 -10.58 -0.81 19.86
CA PRO A 7 -10.07 -0.30 18.60
C PRO A 7 -8.55 -0.49 18.55
N PRO A 8 -7.97 -0.74 17.36
CA PRO A 8 -6.54 -0.90 17.20
C PRO A 8 -5.82 0.38 17.63
N GLY A 9 -4.83 0.22 18.51
CA GLY A 9 -4.04 1.35 19.00
C GLY A 9 -3.16 1.97 17.92
N VAL A 10 -2.61 3.15 18.24
CA VAL A 10 -1.70 3.92 17.36
C VAL A 10 -0.57 3.07 16.79
N ALA A 11 0.05 2.21 17.61
CA ALA A 11 1.13 1.34 17.20
C ALA A 11 0.72 0.38 16.07
N ILE A 12 -0.48 -0.20 16.13
CA ILE A 12 -0.97 -1.13 15.10
C ILE A 12 -1.18 -0.39 13.79
N TRP A 13 -1.77 0.81 13.83
CA TRP A 13 -1.94 1.65 12.63
C TRP A 13 -0.60 1.96 11.98
N VAL A 14 0.36 2.47 12.75
CA VAL A 14 1.69 2.81 12.24
C VAL A 14 2.38 1.57 11.66
N LEU A 15 2.38 0.44 12.38
CA LEU A 15 3.03 -0.79 11.90
C LEU A 15 2.39 -1.35 10.63
N VAL A 16 1.06 -1.36 10.53
CA VAL A 16 0.35 -1.81 9.33
C VAL A 16 0.62 -0.88 8.16
N THR A 17 0.58 0.44 8.36
CA THR A 17 0.91 1.43 7.32
C THR A 17 2.37 1.30 6.87
N LEU A 18 3.31 1.10 7.79
CA LEU A 18 4.72 0.88 7.45
C LEU A 18 4.91 -0.42 6.69
N LEU A 19 4.29 -1.52 7.12
CA LEU A 19 4.40 -2.81 6.43
C LEU A 19 3.94 -2.69 4.97
N TRP A 20 2.71 -2.23 4.76
CA TRP A 20 2.17 -2.09 3.40
C TRP A 20 2.88 -1.00 2.60
N GLY A 21 3.18 0.14 3.22
CA GLY A 21 3.91 1.22 2.59
C GLY A 21 5.31 0.80 2.13
N THR A 22 5.98 -0.09 2.86
CA THR A 22 7.27 -0.66 2.45
C THR A 22 7.12 -1.57 1.24
N VAL A 23 6.16 -2.49 1.27
CA VAL A 23 5.88 -3.37 0.13
C VAL A 23 5.59 -2.54 -1.12
N PHE A 24 4.67 -1.57 -1.01
CA PHE A 24 4.31 -0.72 -2.13
C PHE A 24 5.45 0.20 -2.58
N TYR A 25 6.33 0.65 -1.68
CA TYR A 25 7.48 1.47 -2.05
C TYR A 25 8.39 0.73 -3.04
N TRP A 26 8.79 -0.49 -2.70
CA TRP A 26 9.65 -1.30 -3.56
C TRP A 26 8.96 -1.70 -4.87
N THR A 27 7.69 -2.11 -4.81
CA THR A 27 6.96 -2.43 -6.04
C THR A 27 6.78 -1.20 -6.92
N SER A 28 6.53 -0.02 -6.34
CA SER A 28 6.38 1.23 -7.08
C SER A 28 7.68 1.66 -7.76
N ILE A 29 8.84 1.50 -7.13
CA ILE A 29 10.13 1.75 -7.79
C ILE A 29 10.24 0.90 -9.05
N PHE A 30 10.01 -0.41 -8.92
CA PHE A 30 10.07 -1.33 -10.06
C PHE A 30 9.08 -0.95 -11.17
N MET A 31 7.84 -0.62 -10.81
CA MET A 31 6.82 -0.23 -11.79
C MET A 31 7.11 1.12 -12.45
N LEU A 32 7.68 2.08 -11.71
CA LEU A 32 8.12 3.37 -12.25
C LEU A 32 9.29 3.20 -13.23
N GLN A 33 10.25 2.31 -12.92
CA GLN A 33 11.33 1.95 -13.84
C GLN A 33 10.76 1.36 -15.13
N LEU A 34 9.89 0.34 -15.00
CA LEU A 34 9.26 -0.32 -16.14
C LEU A 34 8.44 0.65 -17.00
N ALA A 35 7.66 1.53 -16.38
CA ALA A 35 6.86 2.53 -17.08
C ALA A 35 7.72 3.57 -17.81
N SER A 36 8.81 4.03 -17.17
CA SER A 36 9.76 4.98 -17.78
C SER A 36 10.41 4.38 -19.02
N VAL A 37 10.88 3.12 -18.93
CA VAL A 37 11.43 2.38 -20.08
C VAL A 37 10.38 2.18 -21.16
N LYS A 38 9.14 1.82 -20.80
CA LYS A 38 8.08 1.53 -21.76
C LYS A 38 7.63 2.75 -22.56
N LEU A 39 7.61 3.92 -21.92
CA LEU A 39 7.22 5.18 -22.55
C LEU A 39 8.40 5.92 -23.19
N GLY A 40 9.64 5.51 -22.91
CA GLY A 40 10.84 6.22 -23.36
C GLY A 40 11.01 7.59 -22.69
N GLU A 41 10.33 7.82 -21.57
CA GLU A 41 10.28 9.10 -20.87
C GLU A 41 11.15 9.07 -19.62
N GLY A 42 12.36 9.62 -19.73
CA GLY A 42 13.33 9.70 -18.64
C GLY A 42 13.97 8.36 -18.27
N SER A 43 15.15 8.42 -17.64
CA SER A 43 15.83 7.24 -17.10
C SER A 43 15.65 7.20 -15.59
N PHE A 44 14.47 6.80 -15.11
CA PHE A 44 14.31 6.50 -13.69
C PHE A 44 15.01 5.17 -13.37
N HIS A 45 16.24 5.24 -12.87
CA HIS A 45 17.05 4.09 -12.43
C HIS A 45 17.85 4.50 -11.18
N PRO A 46 17.18 4.67 -10.03
CA PRO A 46 17.88 5.05 -8.81
C PRO A 46 18.84 3.93 -8.39
N SER A 47 20.05 4.32 -7.99
CA SER A 47 21.02 3.46 -7.31
C SER A 47 20.45 2.93 -5.99
N ASP A 48 21.02 1.82 -5.50
CA ASP A 48 20.61 1.24 -4.22
C ASP A 48 20.71 2.26 -3.06
N SER A 49 21.75 3.09 -3.06
CA SER A 49 21.92 4.15 -2.07
C SER A 49 20.83 5.20 -2.13
N GLU A 50 20.39 5.60 -3.33
CA GLU A 50 19.29 6.55 -3.50
C GLU A 50 17.97 5.92 -3.04
N GLN A 51 17.71 4.66 -3.41
CA GLN A 51 16.52 3.93 -2.96
C GLN A 51 16.44 3.87 -1.43
N TRP A 52 17.53 3.53 -0.73
CA TRP A 52 17.52 3.50 0.74
C TRP A 52 17.40 4.88 1.38
N SER A 53 18.05 5.91 0.81
CA SER A 53 17.96 7.29 1.32
C SER A 53 16.55 7.84 1.20
N VAL A 54 15.91 7.63 0.06
CA VAL A 54 14.52 8.03 -0.18
C VAL A 54 13.56 7.20 0.67
N TYR A 55 13.83 5.91 0.89
CA TYR A 55 13.03 5.08 1.78
C TYR A 55 13.01 5.63 3.22
N GLY A 56 14.12 6.17 3.72
CA GLY A 56 14.14 6.85 5.02
C GLY A 56 13.14 8.02 5.10
N VAL A 57 13.09 8.84 4.05
CA VAL A 57 12.09 9.92 3.93
C VAL A 57 10.67 9.35 3.81
N GLN A 58 10.50 8.31 3.00
CA GLN A 58 9.22 7.62 2.81
C GLN A 58 8.66 7.11 4.14
N VAL A 59 9.49 6.53 5.02
CA VAL A 59 9.06 6.06 6.35
C VAL A 59 8.49 7.20 7.18
N VAL A 60 9.14 8.37 7.19
CA VAL A 60 8.63 9.55 7.91
C VAL A 60 7.28 9.99 7.33
N VAL A 61 7.17 10.06 6.00
CA VAL A 61 5.92 10.39 5.30
C VAL A 61 4.80 9.40 5.64
N LEU A 62 5.10 8.09 5.68
CA LEU A 62 4.14 7.04 6.02
C LEU A 62 3.66 7.13 7.47
N ILE A 63 4.55 7.46 8.42
CA ILE A 63 4.17 7.69 9.81
C ILE A 63 3.21 8.88 9.90
N LEU A 64 3.56 10.01 9.29
CA LEU A 64 2.69 11.19 9.26
C LEU A 64 1.33 10.88 8.62
N PHE A 65 1.33 10.12 7.53
CA PHE A 65 0.11 9.68 6.87
C PHE A 65 -0.75 8.78 7.78
N ALA A 66 -0.14 7.82 8.50
CA ALA A 66 -0.85 6.97 9.44
C ALA A 66 -1.53 7.77 10.56
N LEU A 67 -0.80 8.75 11.12
CA LEU A 67 -1.32 9.64 12.16
C LEU A 67 -2.47 10.50 11.64
N LEU A 68 -2.32 11.09 10.44
CA LEU A 68 -3.37 11.89 9.80
C LEU A 68 -4.61 11.04 9.50
N ALA A 69 -4.43 9.84 8.94
CA ALA A 69 -5.52 8.93 8.63
C ALA A 69 -6.30 8.54 9.89
N MET A 70 -5.61 8.31 11.02
CA MET A 70 -6.26 8.10 12.31
C MET A 70 -7.04 9.32 12.79
N ALA A 71 -6.47 10.53 12.68
CA ALA A 71 -7.13 11.76 13.10
C ALA A 71 -8.39 12.04 12.28
N VAL A 72 -8.29 11.96 10.95
CA VAL A 72 -9.43 12.11 10.02
C VAL A 72 -10.50 11.06 10.32
N ARG A 73 -10.10 9.81 10.57
CA ARG A 73 -11.04 8.77 10.93
C ARG A 73 -11.74 9.04 12.26
N GLY A 74 -11.00 9.48 13.29
CA GLY A 74 -11.58 9.84 14.59
C GLY A 74 -12.59 10.98 14.48
N ALA A 75 -12.38 11.91 13.56
CA ALA A 75 -13.34 12.97 13.26
C ALA A 75 -14.59 12.47 12.52
N LEU A 76 -14.46 11.49 11.62
CA LEU A 76 -15.55 10.96 10.79
C LEU A 76 -16.37 9.84 11.45
N ASP A 77 -15.77 9.05 12.35
CA ASP A 77 -16.42 7.98 13.12
C ASP A 77 -16.02 8.06 14.61
N PRO A 78 -16.53 9.05 15.36
CA PRO A 78 -16.14 9.29 16.76
C PRO A 78 -16.41 8.09 17.69
N GLY A 79 -17.33 7.21 17.31
CA GLY A 79 -17.68 6.00 18.05
C GLY A 79 -16.89 4.75 17.67
N ASN A 80 -16.02 4.81 16.65
CA ASN A 80 -15.32 3.66 16.06
C ASN A 80 -16.24 2.48 15.68
N THR A 81 -17.53 2.76 15.48
CA THR A 81 -18.56 1.75 15.29
C THR A 81 -18.30 0.90 14.05
N GLN A 82 -17.88 1.53 12.96
CA GLN A 82 -17.52 0.82 11.73
C GLN A 82 -16.22 0.02 11.89
N GLN A 83 -15.30 0.46 12.77
CA GLN A 83 -14.05 -0.25 13.01
C GLN A 83 -14.26 -1.51 13.84
N ILE A 84 -15.03 -1.40 14.92
CA ILE A 84 -15.36 -2.53 15.80
C ILE A 84 -16.11 -3.58 15.00
N GLN A 85 -17.05 -3.17 14.14
CA GLN A 85 -17.82 -4.09 13.30
C GLN A 85 -16.96 -4.77 12.22
N ARG A 86 -15.98 -4.06 11.63
CA ARG A 86 -14.99 -4.69 10.72
C ARG A 86 -14.09 -5.67 11.45
N TRP A 87 -13.62 -5.32 12.65
CA TRP A 87 -12.82 -6.23 13.48
C TRP A 87 -13.59 -7.47 13.90
N GLN A 88 -14.87 -7.33 14.26
CA GLN A 88 -15.76 -8.45 14.54
C GLN A 88 -15.91 -9.35 13.30
N ASN A 89 -16.20 -8.77 12.14
CA ASN A 89 -16.30 -9.51 10.88
C ASN A 89 -15.01 -10.25 10.50
N ILE A 90 -13.83 -9.65 10.74
CA ILE A 90 -12.53 -10.30 10.52
C ILE A 90 -12.34 -11.45 11.52
N SER A 91 -12.62 -11.23 12.81
CA SER A 91 -12.47 -12.24 13.87
C SER A 91 -13.43 -13.42 13.72
N GLU A 92 -14.61 -13.19 13.12
CA GLU A 92 -15.60 -14.22 12.81
C GLU A 92 -15.33 -14.94 11.47
N GLY A 93 -14.21 -14.64 10.80
CA GLY A 93 -13.86 -15.25 9.51
C GLY A 93 -14.71 -14.78 8.32
N LYS A 94 -15.60 -13.80 8.51
CA LYS A 94 -16.39 -13.17 7.44
C LYS A 94 -15.57 -12.20 6.58
N GLY A 95 -14.29 -12.00 6.92
CA GLY A 95 -13.39 -11.08 6.24
C GLY A 95 -13.10 -11.43 4.78
N GLU A 96 -13.23 -12.69 4.37
CA GLU A 96 -12.83 -13.14 3.02
C GLU A 96 -13.62 -12.48 1.87
N ALA A 97 -14.89 -12.08 2.10
CA ALA A 97 -15.71 -11.44 1.06
C ALA A 97 -15.46 -9.92 0.91
N LEU A 98 -14.84 -9.28 1.90
CA LEU A 98 -14.66 -7.83 1.97
C LEU A 98 -13.25 -7.37 1.57
N PHE A 99 -12.35 -8.31 1.25
CA PHE A 99 -10.92 -8.03 1.16
C PHE A 99 -10.45 -7.38 -0.13
N ILE A 100 -11.27 -7.29 -1.18
CA ILE A 100 -10.85 -6.64 -2.43
C ILE A 100 -12.07 -5.96 -3.05
N SER A 101 -12.45 -4.78 -2.56
CA SER A 101 -13.12 -3.88 -3.50
C SER A 101 -12.06 -3.50 -4.53
N PHE A 102 -12.29 -3.86 -5.79
CA PHE A 102 -11.40 -3.52 -6.90
C PHE A 102 -11.08 -2.01 -6.92
N ALA A 103 -12.06 -1.17 -6.54
CA ALA A 103 -11.87 0.26 -6.35
C ALA A 103 -10.88 0.60 -5.22
N GLY A 104 -10.90 -0.15 -4.10
CA GLY A 104 -9.97 0.04 -2.99
C GLY A 104 -8.55 -0.38 -3.33
N SER A 105 -8.35 -1.49 -4.05
CA SER A 105 -7.03 -1.91 -4.51
C SER A 105 -6.47 -0.98 -5.58
N LEU A 106 -7.33 -0.47 -6.48
CA LEU A 106 -7.00 0.62 -7.40
C LEU A 106 -6.52 1.86 -6.65
N ALA A 107 -7.35 2.42 -5.77
CA ALA A 107 -7.02 3.64 -5.04
C ALA A 107 -5.72 3.50 -4.23
N THR A 108 -5.51 2.36 -3.57
CA THR A 108 -4.31 2.09 -2.77
C THR A 108 -3.06 2.04 -3.65
N SER A 109 -3.13 1.34 -4.78
CA SER A 109 -2.00 1.19 -5.71
C SER A 109 -1.61 2.53 -6.34
N PHE A 110 -2.61 3.31 -6.79
CA PHE A 110 -2.37 4.66 -7.31
C PHE A 110 -1.77 5.57 -6.25
N PHE A 111 -2.35 5.57 -5.04
CA PHE A 111 -1.90 6.39 -3.94
C PHE A 111 -0.42 6.11 -3.60
N PHE A 112 -0.04 4.85 -3.39
CA PHE A 112 1.34 4.55 -3.03
C PHE A 112 2.33 4.74 -4.18
N THR A 113 1.92 4.53 -5.43
CA THR A 113 2.78 4.81 -6.59
C THR A 113 3.06 6.31 -6.68
N ALA A 114 2.01 7.13 -6.58
CA ALA A 114 2.12 8.58 -6.59
C ALA A 114 2.93 9.09 -5.38
N LEU A 115 2.68 8.54 -4.19
CA LEU A 115 3.42 8.89 -2.98
C LEU A 115 4.91 8.57 -3.12
N THR A 116 5.25 7.42 -3.70
CA THR A 116 6.64 7.04 -3.97
C THR A 116 7.28 8.01 -4.96
N ALA A 117 6.60 8.29 -6.09
CA ALA A 117 7.09 9.23 -7.10
C ALA A 117 7.30 10.64 -6.51
N LEU A 118 6.34 11.15 -5.73
CA LEU A 118 6.44 12.44 -5.05
C LEU A 118 7.55 12.46 -4.01
N THR A 119 7.77 11.36 -3.29
CA THR A 119 8.86 11.28 -2.31
C THR A 119 10.22 11.32 -3.00
N PHE A 120 10.39 10.62 -4.13
CA PHE A 120 11.59 10.74 -4.97
C PHE A 120 11.78 12.17 -5.51
N LEU A 121 10.72 12.80 -6.03
CA LEU A 121 10.80 14.17 -6.54
C LEU A 121 11.17 15.16 -5.42
N GLY A 122 10.53 15.06 -4.26
CA GLY A 122 10.76 15.97 -3.13
C GLY A 122 12.13 15.78 -2.47
N SER A 123 12.67 14.56 -2.49
CA SER A 123 13.97 14.25 -1.90
C SER A 123 15.14 14.42 -2.87
N SER A 124 14.89 14.48 -4.17
CA SER A 124 15.91 14.64 -5.22
C SER A 124 16.82 15.85 -5.00
N ALA A 125 16.24 17.01 -4.69
CA ALA A 125 16.98 18.24 -4.42
C ALA A 125 17.83 18.17 -3.15
N TYR A 126 17.37 17.44 -2.14
CA TYR A 126 18.06 17.32 -0.85
C TYR A 126 19.26 16.37 -0.93
N PHE A 127 19.11 15.25 -1.66
CA PHE A 127 20.15 14.25 -1.81
C PHE A 127 21.02 14.44 -3.06
N GLY A 128 20.72 15.43 -3.89
CA GLY A 128 21.55 15.81 -5.04
C GLY A 128 21.48 14.87 -6.23
N PHE A 129 20.38 14.11 -6.39
CA PHE A 129 20.16 13.23 -7.54
C PHE A 129 19.10 13.79 -8.49
N LEU A 130 19.14 13.38 -9.76
CA LEU A 130 18.17 13.80 -10.77
C LEU A 130 17.06 12.75 -10.91
N VAL A 131 15.83 13.16 -10.60
CA VAL A 131 14.63 12.40 -10.91
C VAL A 131 13.64 13.31 -11.60
N SER A 132 13.09 12.82 -12.72
CA SER A 132 12.00 13.48 -13.43
C SER A 132 10.95 12.43 -13.74
N PHE A 133 9.71 12.72 -13.39
CA PHE A 133 8.56 11.92 -13.77
C PHE A 133 7.58 12.78 -14.55
N THR A 134 7.12 12.25 -15.67
CA THR A 134 5.97 12.77 -16.36
C THR A 134 4.70 12.17 -15.76
N LEU A 135 3.56 12.83 -15.95
CA LEU A 135 2.28 12.30 -15.51
C LEU A 135 1.96 10.92 -16.15
N PRO A 136 2.17 10.69 -17.47
CA PRO A 136 1.98 9.38 -18.09
C PRO A 136 2.77 8.25 -17.43
N VAL A 137 4.04 8.49 -17.04
CA VAL A 137 4.87 7.48 -16.36
C VAL A 137 4.27 7.07 -15.02
N VAL A 138 3.85 8.03 -14.20
CA VAL A 138 3.27 7.75 -12.88
C VAL A 138 1.94 6.99 -13.02
N LEU A 139 1.09 7.40 -13.97
CA LEU A 139 -0.19 6.73 -14.23
C LEU A 139 -0.01 5.30 -14.73
N LEU A 140 0.92 5.07 -15.68
CA LEU A 140 1.20 3.74 -16.20
C LEU A 140 1.81 2.83 -15.11
N ALA A 141 2.75 3.36 -14.31
CA ALA A 141 3.31 2.63 -13.18
C ALA A 141 2.23 2.23 -12.16
N ALA A 142 1.27 3.12 -11.89
CA ALA A 142 0.16 2.83 -10.99
C ALA A 142 -0.72 1.70 -11.55
N LEU A 143 -1.02 1.72 -12.85
CA LEU A 143 -1.76 0.63 -13.52
C LEU A 143 -1.00 -0.70 -13.45
N PHE A 144 0.33 -0.70 -13.62
CA PHE A 144 1.14 -1.91 -13.45
C PHE A 144 1.09 -2.42 -12.00
N ASN A 145 1.15 -1.53 -11.00
CA ASN A 145 1.02 -1.92 -9.60
C ASN A 145 -0.35 -2.57 -9.30
N VAL A 146 -1.42 -2.04 -9.90
CA VAL A 146 -2.76 -2.64 -9.81
C VAL A 146 -2.76 -4.04 -10.41
N GLY A 147 -2.21 -4.18 -11.62
CA GLY A 147 -2.06 -5.47 -12.29
C GLY A 147 -1.28 -6.49 -11.45
N ALA A 148 -0.17 -6.06 -10.83
CA ALA A 148 0.62 -6.88 -9.93
C ALA A 148 -0.17 -7.29 -8.67
N GLY A 149 -0.93 -6.37 -8.07
CA GLY A 149 -1.79 -6.68 -6.92
C GLY A 149 -2.89 -7.70 -7.24
N ILE A 150 -3.51 -7.58 -8.41
CA ILE A 150 -4.51 -8.55 -8.90
C ILE A 150 -3.85 -9.91 -9.15
N ALA A 151 -2.71 -9.93 -9.85
CA ALA A 151 -1.97 -11.16 -10.12
C ALA A 151 -1.55 -11.86 -8.82
N ALA A 152 -1.03 -11.13 -7.85
CA ALA A 152 -0.69 -11.67 -6.53
C ALA A 152 -1.91 -12.27 -5.83
N SER A 153 -3.06 -11.58 -5.87
CA SER A 153 -4.31 -12.06 -5.28
C SER A 153 -4.80 -13.36 -5.94
N LEU A 154 -4.71 -13.45 -7.26
CA LEU A 154 -5.07 -14.66 -8.02
C LEU A 154 -4.13 -15.83 -7.71
N ILE A 155 -2.82 -15.58 -7.64
CA ILE A 155 -1.83 -16.61 -7.30
C ILE A 155 -2.09 -17.15 -5.90
N VAL A 156 -2.31 -16.28 -4.92
CA VAL A 156 -2.63 -16.68 -3.54
C VAL A 156 -3.92 -17.50 -3.51
N GLY A 157 -4.98 -17.04 -4.18
CA GLY A 157 -6.23 -17.80 -4.28
C GLY A 157 -6.06 -19.18 -4.91
N PHE A 158 -5.22 -19.29 -5.94
CA PHE A 158 -4.90 -20.56 -6.60
C PHE A 158 -4.11 -21.51 -5.68
N ILE A 159 -3.14 -20.99 -4.91
CA ILE A 159 -2.40 -21.77 -3.92
C ILE A 159 -3.34 -22.32 -2.85
N PHE A 160 -4.28 -21.52 -2.34
CA PHE A 160 -5.28 -21.99 -1.37
C PHE A 160 -6.16 -23.11 -1.93
N LEU A 161 -6.57 -23.00 -3.20
CA LEU A 161 -7.36 -24.02 -3.90
C LEU A 161 -6.60 -25.34 -4.02
N ILE A 162 -5.33 -25.30 -4.43
CA ILE A 162 -4.48 -26.50 -4.55
C ILE A 162 -4.20 -27.11 -3.17
N ALA A 163 -3.85 -26.28 -2.19
CA ALA A 163 -3.48 -26.73 -0.84
C ALA A 163 -4.68 -27.29 -0.04
N LYS A 164 -5.92 -27.17 -0.55
CA LYS A 164 -7.17 -27.53 0.15
C LYS A 164 -7.30 -26.90 1.54
N VAL A 165 -6.58 -25.82 1.80
CA VAL A 165 -6.64 -25.08 3.05
C VAL A 165 -8.01 -24.40 3.08
N GLY A 166 -8.87 -24.80 4.03
CA GLY A 166 -10.25 -24.33 4.14
C GLY A 166 -11.33 -25.37 3.83
N ARG A 167 -10.99 -26.58 3.32
CA ARG A 167 -11.95 -27.70 3.34
C ARG A 167 -12.19 -28.12 4.79
N LYS A 168 -13.36 -27.77 5.35
CA LYS A 168 -13.90 -28.51 6.49
C LYS A 168 -13.87 -29.99 6.09
N ARG A 169 -13.16 -30.81 6.89
CA ARG A 169 -13.26 -32.27 6.78
C ARG A 169 -14.75 -32.60 6.97
N SER A 170 -15.40 -32.99 5.88
CA SER A 170 -16.66 -33.73 5.95
C SER A 170 -16.36 -35.16 6.37
#